data_AF-A0A5A7UXG4-F1
#
_entry.id   AF-A0A5A7UXG4-F1
#
_cell.length_a   1.000
_cell.length_b   1.000
_cell.length_c   1.000
_cell.angle_alpha   90.00
_cell.angle_beta   90.00
_cell.angle_gamma   90.00
#
_symmetry.space_group_name_H-M   'P 1'
#
loop_
_entity.id
_entity.type
_entity.pdbx_description
1 polymer ?
#
loop_
_entity_poly.entity_id
_entity_poly.type
_entity_poly.pdbx_seq_one_letter_code
_entity_poly.pdbx_strand_id
1 'polypeptide(L)'
;MKHSSARNVIERAFGVLKGRWAILLAKSYYPLQVQCHTILTCCLLHNLINREMTYCDDVDDVDEGNSAYATTTTTEDVHYIETKNEWSQWHDELAKSMFTDWQLCNA
;
A
#
# COMPACT_ATOMS: atom_id res chain seq x y z
N MET A 1 -32.26 -0.59 -0.81
CA MET A 1 -31.24 -1.43 -0.12
C MET A 1 -30.03 -1.78 -1.00
N LYS A 2 -30.19 -2.17 -2.28
CA LYS A 2 -29.04 -2.52 -3.16
C LYS A 2 -28.00 -1.40 -3.34
N HIS A 3 -28.45 -0.16 -3.48
CA HIS A 3 -27.56 0.99 -3.66
C HIS A 3 -26.68 1.28 -2.43
N SER A 4 -27.23 1.14 -1.22
CA SER A 4 -26.49 1.37 0.02
C SER A 4 -25.42 0.31 0.27
N SER A 5 -25.70 -0.96 -0.07
CA SER A 5 -24.74 -2.06 0.06
C SER A 5 -23.54 -1.89 -0.87
N ALA A 6 -23.77 -1.56 -2.15
CA ALA A 6 -22.69 -1.31 -3.10
C ALA A 6 -21.80 -0.13 -2.67
N ARG A 7 -22.43 0.95 -2.18
CA ARG A 7 -21.70 2.11 -1.67
C ARG A 7 -20.81 1.75 -0.48
N ASN A 8 -21.33 0.95 0.46
CA ASN A 8 -20.57 0.51 1.62
C ASN A 8 -19.31 -0.30 1.25
N VAL A 9 -19.43 -1.20 0.27
CA VAL A 9 -18.28 -1.98 -0.23
C VAL A 9 -17.22 -1.07 -0.84
N ILE A 10 -17.64 -0.09 -1.64
CA ILE A 10 -16.74 0.87 -2.28
C ILE A 10 -16.04 1.74 -1.23
N GLU A 11 -16.78 2.28 -0.25
CA GLU A 11 -16.22 3.12 0.81
C GLU A 11 -15.20 2.35 1.66
N ARG A 12 -15.51 1.10 2.02
CA ARG A 12 -14.59 0.23 2.76
C ARG A 12 -13.32 -0.08 1.96
N ALA A 13 -13.44 -0.37 0.67
CA ALA A 13 -12.27 -0.60 -0.18
C ALA A 13 -11.35 0.63 -0.26
N PHE A 14 -11.92 1.83 -0.35
CA PHE A 14 -11.15 3.07 -0.29
C PHE A 14 -10.53 3.32 1.09
N GLY A 15 -11.19 2.92 2.17
CA GLY A 15 -10.66 2.96 3.53
C GLY A 15 -9.37 2.16 3.66
N VAL A 16 -9.42 0.88 3.28
CA VAL A 16 -8.25 -0.03 3.29
C VAL A 16 -7.10 0.52 2.45
N LEU A 17 -7.41 1.01 1.24
CA LEU A 17 -6.39 1.56 0.34
C LEU A 17 -5.72 2.80 0.93
N LYS A 18 -6.49 3.71 1.54
CA LYS A 18 -5.95 4.92 2.19
C LYS A 18 -5.16 4.60 3.46
N GLY A 19 -5.57 3.59 4.23
CA GLY A 19 -4.85 3.13 5.43
C GLY A 19 -3.48 2.55 5.09
N ARG A 20 -3.37 1.79 4.00
CA ARG A 20 -2.11 1.18 3.55
C ARG A 20 -1.18 2.17 2.83
N TRP A 21 -1.72 3.15 2.11
CA TRP A 21 -0.92 4.05 1.27
C TRP A 21 -1.00 5.51 1.72
N ALA A 22 -0.05 5.95 2.57
CA ALA A 22 0.02 7.31 3.10
C ALA A 22 0.08 8.41 2.01
N ILE A 23 0.58 8.08 0.80
CA ILE A 23 0.61 9.00 -0.35
C ILE A 23 -0.79 9.46 -0.77
N LEU A 24 -1.83 8.66 -0.49
CA LEU A 24 -3.22 9.00 -0.80
C LEU A 24 -3.87 9.90 0.26
N LEU A 25 -3.25 10.05 1.45
CA LEU A 25 -3.70 10.92 2.53
C LEU A 25 -3.13 12.33 2.41
N ALA A 26 -1.92 12.46 1.86
CA ALA A 26 -1.29 13.76 1.67
C ALA A 26 -1.99 14.56 0.57
N LYS A 27 -2.10 15.88 0.78
CA LYS A 27 -2.57 16.80 -0.24
C LYS A 27 -1.53 16.86 -1.34
N SER A 28 -1.78 16.15 -2.44
CA SER A 28 -0.84 16.08 -3.53
C SER A 28 -0.96 17.35 -4.40
N TYR A 29 0.17 17.99 -4.69
CA TYR A 29 0.25 19.10 -5.64
C TYR A 29 0.44 18.61 -7.08
N TYR A 30 0.20 17.32 -7.33
CA TYR A 30 0.41 16.73 -8.64
C TYR A 30 -0.73 17.08 -9.61
N PRO A 31 -0.44 17.19 -10.91
CA PRO A 31 -1.47 17.27 -11.94
C PRO A 31 -2.43 16.08 -11.85
N LEU A 32 -3.70 16.28 -12.25
CA LEU A 32 -4.76 15.28 -12.14
C LEU A 32 -4.37 13.92 -12.75
N GLN A 33 -3.69 13.93 -13.90
CA GLN A 33 -3.24 12.71 -14.57
C GLN A 33 -2.29 11.87 -13.71
N VAL A 34 -1.40 12.52 -12.97
CA VAL A 34 -0.46 11.87 -12.05
C VAL A 34 -1.21 11.32 -10.85
N GLN A 35 -2.17 12.06 -10.29
CA GLN A 35 -3.02 11.56 -9.21
C GLN A 35 -3.78 10.28 -9.61
N CYS A 36 -4.36 10.27 -10.81
CA CYS A 36 -5.03 9.08 -11.34
C CYS A 36 -4.07 7.90 -11.51
N HIS A 37 -2.86 8.13 -12.02
CA HIS A 37 -1.83 7.09 -12.14
C HIS A 37 -1.38 6.58 -10.78
N THR A 38 -1.21 7.45 -9.79
CA THR A 38 -0.87 7.08 -8.42
C THR A 38 -1.93 6.17 -7.82
N ILE A 39 -3.22 6.57 -7.90
CA ILE A 39 -4.33 5.75 -7.40
C ILE A 39 -4.36 4.38 -8.09
N LEU A 40 -4.24 4.34 -9.43
CA LEU A 40 -4.23 3.08 -10.17
C LEU A 40 -3.05 2.19 -9.77
N THR A 41 -1.86 2.77 -9.62
CA THR A 41 -0.66 2.05 -9.20
C THR A 41 -0.84 1.47 -7.80
N CYS A 42 -1.39 2.23 -6.85
CA CYS A 42 -1.71 1.73 -5.51
C CYS A 42 -2.70 0.55 -5.54
N CYS A 43 -3.74 0.61 -6.39
CA CYS A 43 -4.68 -0.50 -6.57
C CYS A 43 -4.00 -1.75 -7.16
N LEU A 44 -3.17 -1.57 -8.19
CA LEU A 44 -2.45 -2.68 -8.83
C LEU A 44 -1.47 -3.35 -7.86
N LEU A 45 -0.68 -2.56 -7.13
CA LEU A 45 0.25 -3.05 -6.13
C LEU A 45 -0.49 -3.77 -4.99
N HIS A 46 -1.59 -3.20 -4.51
CA HIS A 46 -2.41 -3.84 -3.47
C HIS A 46 -2.93 -5.20 -3.94
N ASN A 47 -3.44 -5.29 -5.17
CA ASN A 47 -3.93 -6.54 -5.73
C ASN A 47 -2.80 -7.56 -5.95
N LEU A 48 -1.62 -7.11 -6.38
CA LEU A 48 -0.45 -7.95 -6.57
C LEU A 48 0.05 -8.52 -5.24
N ILE A 49 0.18 -7.68 -4.22
CA ILE A 49 0.58 -8.09 -2.87
C ILE A 49 -0.41 -9.11 -2.31
N ASN A 50 -1.71 -8.84 -2.39
CA ASN A 50 -2.73 -9.78 -1.90
C ASN A 50 -2.76 -11.10 -2.67
N ARG A 51 -2.35 -11.10 -3.95
CA ARG A 51 -2.27 -12.30 -4.76
C ARG A 51 -1.05 -13.16 -4.40
N GLU A 52 0.11 -12.54 -4.28
CA GLU A 52 1.38 -13.26 -4.05
C GLU A 52 1.59 -13.61 -2.57
N MET A 53 1.07 -12.78 -1.66
CA MET A 53 1.14 -12.99 -0.23
C MET A 53 -0.13 -13.73 0.23
N THR A 54 -0.18 -15.05 0.02
CA THR A 54 -1.39 -15.88 0.22
C THR A 54 -1.90 -15.97 1.68
N TYR A 55 -1.30 -15.30 2.67
CA TYR A 55 -1.83 -15.28 4.04
C TYR A 55 -1.24 -14.13 4.84
N CYS A 56 -1.79 -12.94 4.69
CA CYS A 56 -1.80 -11.98 5.79
C CYS A 56 -3.28 -11.66 5.98
N ASP A 57 -3.89 -12.26 6.99
CA ASP A 57 -5.20 -11.84 7.46
C ASP A 57 -5.04 -10.37 7.86
N ASP A 58 -5.41 -9.45 6.97
CA ASP A 58 -5.60 -8.06 7.34
C ASP A 58 -6.80 -8.03 8.28
N VAL A 59 -6.55 -8.32 9.56
CA VAL A 59 -7.48 -8.05 10.65
C VAL A 59 -7.59 -6.54 10.73
N ASP A 60 -8.50 -6.01 9.91
CA ASP A 60 -8.92 -4.61 9.89
C ASP A 60 -9.89 -4.41 11.06
N ASP A 61 -9.38 -4.49 12.30
CA ASP A 61 -10.09 -3.96 13.46
C ASP A 61 -9.94 -2.43 13.44
N VAL A 62 -10.70 -1.80 12.54
CA VAL A 62 -10.95 -0.36 12.58
C VAL A 62 -12.05 -0.15 13.62
N ASP A 63 -11.64 -0.07 14.90
CA ASP A 63 -12.48 0.52 15.93
C ASP A 63 -12.65 2.01 15.62
N GLU A 64 -13.82 2.37 15.11
CA GLU A 64 -14.26 3.75 14.93
C GLU A 64 -14.67 4.34 16.29
N GLY A 65 -13.69 4.50 17.17
CA GLY A 65 -13.81 5.01 18.53
C GLY A 65 -13.32 6.46 18.66
N ASN A 66 -14.24 7.39 18.42
CA ASN A 66 -14.27 8.81 18.80
C ASN A 66 -13.04 9.47 19.50
N SER A 67 -12.58 10.57 18.89
CA SER A 67 -11.62 11.58 19.39
C SER A 67 -11.73 11.94 20.90
N ALA A 68 -10.61 11.85 21.65
CA ALA A 68 -10.26 12.76 22.76
C ALA A 68 -8.81 12.57 23.25
N TYR A 69 -8.09 13.68 23.41
CA TYR A 69 -6.80 13.93 24.09
C TYR A 69 -6.28 12.89 25.12
N ALA A 70 -4.96 12.61 25.11
CA ALA A 70 -4.03 12.73 26.25
C ALA A 70 -2.78 11.82 26.11
N THR A 71 -1.61 12.43 26.21
CA THR A 71 -0.29 11.82 26.44
C THR A 71 -0.30 10.86 27.63
N THR A 72 0.25 9.64 27.51
CA THR A 72 1.11 9.01 28.52
C THR A 72 1.90 7.82 27.95
N THR A 73 3.23 8.00 27.90
CA THR A 73 4.26 7.06 28.39
C THR A 73 4.18 5.58 28.03
N THR A 74 5.03 5.14 27.10
CA THR A 74 5.99 4.02 27.31
C THR A 74 6.98 3.98 26.15
N THR A 75 8.16 4.53 26.43
CA THR A 75 9.36 4.43 25.61
C THR A 75 9.87 2.99 25.71
N GLU A 76 9.49 2.13 24.78
CA GLU A 76 10.25 0.91 24.48
C GLU A 76 11.00 1.12 23.18
N ASP A 77 12.30 1.34 23.37
CA ASP A 77 13.32 1.72 22.42
C ASP A 77 13.54 0.60 21.38
N VAL A 78 12.92 0.71 20.20
CA VAL A 78 13.21 -0.18 19.07
C VAL A 78 14.51 0.29 18.41
N HIS A 79 15.65 -0.06 19.02
CA HIS A 79 16.97 0.46 18.62
C HIS A 79 17.60 -0.26 17.41
N TYR A 80 16.93 -1.20 16.73
CA TYR A 80 17.49 -1.78 15.51
C TYR A 80 16.43 -2.43 14.62
N ILE A 81 16.14 -1.80 13.48
CA ILE A 81 15.52 -2.49 12.34
C ILE A 81 16.68 -2.98 11.49
N GLU A 82 17.03 -4.27 11.62
CA GLU A 82 17.98 -4.90 10.72
C GLU A 82 17.44 -4.75 9.30
N THR A 83 18.08 -3.91 8.50
CA THR A 83 17.69 -3.70 7.10
C THR A 83 18.13 -4.94 6.34
N LYS A 84 17.34 -6.01 6.43
CA LYS A 84 17.55 -7.21 5.63
C LYS A 84 17.47 -6.79 4.17
N ASN A 85 18.65 -6.73 3.56
CA ASN A 85 18.90 -6.33 2.18
C ASN A 85 18.29 -7.31 1.15
N GLU A 86 17.66 -8.39 1.62
CA GLU A 86 16.96 -9.40 0.83
C GLU A 86 15.95 -8.76 -0.12
N TRP A 87 15.17 -7.79 0.37
CA TRP A 87 14.18 -7.09 -0.45
C TRP A 87 14.83 -6.21 -1.53
N SER A 88 15.89 -5.48 -1.18
CA SER A 88 16.65 -4.67 -2.14
C SER A 88 17.32 -5.54 -3.21
N GLN A 89 17.87 -6.69 -2.82
CA GLN A 89 18.48 -7.65 -3.74
C GLN A 89 17.46 -8.22 -4.73
N TRP A 90 16.29 -8.65 -4.23
CA TRP A 90 15.23 -9.17 -5.09
C TRP A 90 14.76 -8.13 -6.11
N HIS A 91 14.59 -6.86 -5.68
CA HIS A 91 14.25 -5.75 -6.57
C HIS A 91 15.30 -5.54 -7.68
N ASP A 92 16.58 -5.57 -7.33
CA ASP A 92 17.69 -5.39 -8.28
C ASP A 92 17.78 -6.56 -9.27
N GLU A 93 17.52 -7.80 -8.83
CA GLU A 93 17.50 -8.98 -9.68
C GLU A 93 16.35 -8.94 -10.69
N LEU A 94 15.15 -8.55 -10.24
CA LEU A 94 14.00 -8.39 -11.11
C LEU A 94 14.26 -7.32 -12.19
N ALA A 95 14.85 -6.18 -11.82
CA ALA A 95 15.19 -5.12 -12.76
C ALA A 95 16.20 -5.59 -13.83
N LYS A 96 17.21 -6.38 -13.42
CA LYS A 96 18.19 -6.97 -14.35
C LYS A 96 17.53 -7.97 -15.30
N SER A 97 16.63 -8.81 -14.81
CA SER A 97 15.88 -9.76 -15.64
C SER A 97 15.06 -9.04 -16.71
N MET A 98 14.27 -8.04 -16.31
CA MET A 98 13.43 -7.28 -17.24
C MET A 98 14.25 -6.55 -18.31
N PHE A 99 15.40 -5.99 -17.93
CA PHE A 99 16.30 -5.33 -18.89
C PHE A 99 16.91 -6.32 -19.89
N THR A 100 17.30 -7.51 -19.42
CA THR A 100 17.86 -8.57 -20.27
C THR A 100 16.82 -9.08 -21.27
N ASP A 101 15.59 -9.32 -20.81
CA ASP A 101 14.48 -9.74 -21.67
C ASP A 101 14.18 -8.69 -22.74
N TRP A 102 14.18 -7.41 -22.36
CA TRP A 102 14.06 -6.32 -23.31
C TRP A 102 15.18 -6.34 -24.35
N GLN A 103 16.45 -6.49 -23.94
CA GLN A 103 17.57 -6.56 -24.88
C GLN A 103 17.46 -7.73 -25.86
N LEU A 104 16.94 -8.88 -25.42
CA LEU A 104 16.74 -10.06 -26.28
C LEU A 104 15.61 -9.88 -27.29
N CYS A 105 14.54 -9.17 -26.92
CA CYS A 105 13.43 -8.87 -27.83
C CYS A 105 13.75 -7.73 -28.81
N ASN A 106 14.77 -6.91 -28.52
CA ASN A 106 15.15 -5.74 -29.29
C ASN A 106 16.50 -5.89 -30.03
N ALA A 107 17.07 -7.10 -30.07
CA ALA A 107 18.20 -7.49 -30.90
C ALA A 107 17.73 -8.18 -32.20
#